data_AF-L8EUS5-F1
#
_entry.id   AF-L8EUS5-F1
#
_cell.length_a   1.000
_cell.length_b   1.000
_cell.length_c   1.000
_cell.angle_alpha   90.00
_cell.angle_beta   90.00
_cell.angle_gamma   90.00
#
_symmetry.space_group_name_H-M   'P 1'
#
loop_
_entity.id
_entity.type
_entity.pdbx_description
1 polymer ?
#
loop_
_entity_poly.entity_id
_entity_poly.type
_entity_poly.pdbx_seq_one_letter_code
_entity_poly.pdbx_strand_id
1 'polypeptide(L)'
;MTTVDNQDAATSPGAAAVQERLVAFLGERTGGDWAVDQDLFASGAFSSLFSLELLQYVEQEFQVTVEGDDLTLDNFRTVPAITALVQRLRGEGAAGA
;
A
#
# COMPACT_ATOMS: atom_id res chain seq x y z
N MET A 1 7.46 29.32 3.94
CA MET A 1 8.47 28.31 3.58
C MET A 1 8.05 27.04 4.29
N THR A 2 7.33 26.10 3.69
CA THR A 2 7.16 25.74 2.28
C THR A 2 5.67 25.58 2.00
N THR A 3 5.26 25.93 0.78
CA THR A 3 3.91 25.75 0.26
C THR A 3 3.55 24.26 0.38
N VAL A 4 2.51 23.93 1.15
CA VAL A 4 1.85 22.63 1.00
C VAL A 4 0.70 22.87 0.02
N ASP A 5 1.11 23.10 -1.23
CA ASP A 5 0.18 23.13 -2.34
C ASP A 5 -0.35 21.72 -2.57
N ASN A 6 -1.63 21.69 -2.93
CA ASN A 6 -2.31 20.63 -3.67
C ASN A 6 -3.07 19.56 -2.86
N GLN A 7 -4.04 20.02 -2.07
CA GLN A 7 -5.30 19.27 -1.91
C GLN A 7 -6.20 19.50 -3.13
N ASP A 8 -5.83 18.90 -4.26
CA ASP A 8 -6.71 18.70 -5.42
C ASP A 8 -6.49 17.30 -5.98
N ALA A 9 -7.47 16.42 -5.77
CA ALA A 9 -7.90 15.39 -6.72
C ALA A 9 -9.07 14.61 -6.11
N ALA A 10 -10.28 15.09 -6.33
CA ALA A 10 -11.47 14.26 -6.29
C ALA A 10 -11.46 13.28 -7.48
N THR A 11 -10.49 12.36 -7.56
CA THR A 11 -10.50 11.17 -8.44
C THR A 11 -9.37 10.24 -7.97
N SER A 12 -9.70 9.01 -7.59
CA SER A 12 -8.85 7.88 -7.15
C SER A 12 -7.34 8.16 -6.95
N PRO A 13 -6.78 8.02 -5.72
CA PRO A 13 -5.34 8.24 -5.51
C PRO A 13 -4.51 7.38 -6.47
N GLY A 14 -3.72 8.04 -7.31
CA GLY A 14 -2.86 7.39 -8.30
C GLY A 14 -1.75 6.56 -7.64
N ALA A 15 -1.05 5.75 -8.45
CA ALA A 15 0.01 4.86 -7.98
C ALA A 15 1.01 5.51 -7.01
N ALA A 16 1.46 6.73 -7.34
CA ALA A 16 2.42 7.48 -6.52
C ALA A 16 1.88 7.80 -5.11
N ALA A 17 0.59 8.14 -4.99
CA ALA A 17 -0.02 8.41 -3.69
C ALA A 17 -0.10 7.14 -2.83
N VAL A 18 -0.41 5.99 -3.45
CA VAL A 18 -0.41 4.69 -2.75
C VAL A 18 0.99 4.35 -2.24
N GLN A 19 2.01 4.54 -3.08
CA GLN A 19 3.41 4.30 -2.69
C GLN A 19 3.84 5.19 -1.53
N GLU A 20 3.54 6.48 -1.58
CA GLU A 20 3.91 7.44 -0.53
C GLU A 20 3.27 7.07 0.82
N ARG A 21 1.99 6.69 0.81
CA ARG A 21 1.26 6.25 2.00
C ARG A 21 1.83 4.97 2.60
N LEU A 22 2.15 4.00 1.75
CA LEU A 22 2.78 2.76 2.17
C LEU A 22 4.16 3.03 2.78
N VAL A 23 5.03 3.79 2.11
CA VAL A 23 6.37 4.12 2.64
C VAL A 23 6.28 4.86 3.97
N ALA A 24 5.35 5.82 4.10
CA ALA A 24 5.10 6.51 5.36
C ALA A 24 4.66 5.56 6.48
N PHE A 25 3.72 4.66 6.21
CA PHE A 25 3.27 3.64 7.16
C PHE A 25 4.41 2.71 7.58
N LEU A 26 5.21 2.24 6.63
CA LEU A 26 6.36 1.37 6.91
C LEU A 26 7.39 2.08 7.77
N GLY A 27 7.72 3.34 7.44
CA GLY A 27 8.68 4.12 8.21
C GLY A 27 8.21 4.43 9.64
N GLU A 28 6.92 4.74 9.81
CA GLU A 28 6.33 4.97 11.14
C GLU A 28 6.37 3.70 12.00
N ARG A 29 6.07 2.54 11.40
CA ARG A 29 5.96 1.27 12.12
C ARG A 29 7.31 0.64 12.46
N THR A 30 8.32 0.80 11.60
CA THR A 30 9.63 0.18 11.80
C THR A 30 10.70 1.15 12.27
N GLY A 31 10.41 2.46 12.29
CA GLY A 31 11.33 3.51 12.74
C GLY A 31 12.52 3.75 11.81
N GLY A 32 12.37 3.51 10.51
CA GLY A 32 13.45 3.61 9.52
C GLY A 32 12.99 4.11 8.15
N ASP A 33 13.96 4.45 7.29
CA ASP A 33 13.68 4.81 5.90
C ASP A 33 13.48 3.56 5.04
N TRP A 34 12.50 3.60 4.13
CA TRP A 34 12.14 2.47 3.27
C TRP A 34 12.24 2.83 1.80
N ALA A 35 13.00 2.05 1.05
CA ALA A 35 12.99 2.12 -0.41
C ALA A 35 11.75 1.39 -0.97
N VAL A 36 11.17 1.93 -2.04
CA VAL A 36 9.99 1.34 -2.69
C VAL A 36 10.24 -0.07 -3.21
N ASP A 37 11.44 -0.33 -3.74
CA ASP A 37 11.85 -1.64 -4.28
C ASP A 37 12.38 -2.60 -3.20
N GLN A 38 12.33 -2.21 -1.92
CA GLN A 38 12.79 -3.05 -0.83
C GLN A 38 11.83 -4.23 -0.61
N ASP A 39 12.41 -5.42 -0.51
CA ASP A 39 11.66 -6.62 -0.13
C ASP A 39 11.32 -6.55 1.37
N LEU A 40 10.03 -6.40 1.63
CA LEU A 40 9.44 -6.23 2.94
C LEU A 40 9.76 -7.45 3.83
N PHE A 41 9.70 -8.66 3.27
CA PHE A 41 9.96 -9.89 4.01
C PHE A 41 11.44 -10.20 4.17
N ALA A 42 12.28 -9.80 3.21
CA ALA A 42 13.73 -10.01 3.30
C ALA A 42 14.40 -9.14 4.38
N SER A 43 13.79 -8.00 4.73
CA SER A 43 14.30 -7.08 5.75
C SER A 43 14.32 -7.67 7.17
N GLY A 44 13.55 -8.73 7.44
CA GLY A 44 13.35 -9.27 8.80
C GLY A 44 12.50 -8.36 9.71
N ALA A 45 12.11 -7.17 9.27
CA ALA A 45 11.24 -6.26 10.02
C ALA A 45 9.76 -6.72 10.02
N PHE A 46 9.40 -7.62 9.10
CA PHE A 46 8.05 -8.11 8.93
C PHE A 46 7.81 -9.40 9.73
N SER A 47 7.01 -9.28 10.80
CA SER A 47 6.46 -10.43 11.53
C SER A 47 5.08 -10.81 10.98
N SER A 48 4.61 -12.03 11.27
CA SER A 48 3.25 -12.46 10.89
C SER A 48 2.15 -11.52 11.41
N LEU A 49 2.37 -10.89 12.56
CA LEU A 49 1.45 -9.89 13.11
C LEU A 49 1.46 -8.61 12.26
N PHE A 50 2.65 -8.15 11.87
CA PHE A 50 2.78 -6.96 11.05
C PHE A 50 2.18 -7.15 9.65
N SER A 51 2.27 -8.34 9.06
CA SER A 51 1.61 -8.64 7.79
C SER A 51 0.09 -8.46 7.87
N LEU A 52 -0.54 -8.85 8.99
CA LEU A 52 -1.98 -8.63 9.21
C LEU A 52 -2.30 -7.15 9.42
N GLU A 53 -1.43 -6.40 10.10
CA GLU A 53 -1.58 -4.95 10.24
C GLU A 53 -1.44 -4.22 8.91
N LEU A 54 -0.48 -4.62 8.06
CA LEU A 54 -0.33 -4.08 6.72
C LEU A 54 -1.55 -4.39 5.85
N LEU A 55 -2.03 -5.64 5.90
CA LEU A 55 -3.25 -6.04 5.20
C LEU A 55 -4.43 -5.15 5.61
N GLN A 56 -4.68 -5.03 6.92
CA GLN A 56 -5.75 -4.18 7.44
C GLN A 56 -5.57 -2.71 7.06
N TYR A 57 -4.34 -2.19 7.11
CA TYR A 57 -4.03 -0.83 6.67
C TYR A 57 -4.38 -0.62 5.19
N VAL A 58 -3.98 -1.54 4.32
CA VAL A 58 -4.28 -1.47 2.88
C VAL A 58 -5.78 -1.48 2.62
N GLU A 59 -6.52 -2.38 3.28
CA GLU A 59 -7.98 -2.45 3.12
C GLU A 59 -8.69 -1.18 3.60
N GLN A 60 -8.29 -0.65 4.77
CA GLN A 60 -8.92 0.52 5.37
C GLN A 60 -8.54 1.83 4.65
N GLU A 61 -7.25 2.05 4.36
CA GLU A 61 -6.74 3.29 3.73
C GLU A 61 -7.23 3.42 2.29
N PHE A 62 -7.25 2.31 1.54
CA PHE A 62 -7.58 2.33 0.11
C PHE A 62 -9.00 1.85 -0.20
N GLN A 63 -9.78 1.47 0.82
CA GLN A 63 -11.16 0.97 0.68
C GLN A 63 -11.25 -0.20 -0.32
N VAL A 64 -10.31 -1.14 -0.20
CA VAL A 64 -10.23 -2.37 -1.02
C VAL A 64 -10.46 -3.59 -0.14
N THR A 65 -10.84 -4.69 -0.77
CA THR A 65 -10.93 -6.00 -0.10
C THR A 65 -9.88 -6.91 -0.71
N VAL A 66 -9.01 -7.47 0.13
CA VAL A 66 -7.95 -8.38 -0.31
C VAL A 66 -8.27 -9.77 0.21
N GLU A 67 -8.63 -10.69 -0.68
CA GLU A 67 -9.03 -12.05 -0.31
C GLU A 67 -8.62 -13.09 -1.35
N GLY A 68 -8.68 -14.36 -0.99
CA GLY A 68 -8.43 -15.47 -1.92
C GLY A 68 -7.04 -15.41 -2.58
N ASP A 69 -7.03 -15.24 -3.91
CA ASP A 69 -5.82 -15.20 -4.73
C ASP A 69 -5.02 -13.89 -4.59
N ASP A 70 -5.64 -12.85 -4.01
CA ASP A 70 -4.98 -11.58 -3.74
C ASP A 70 -4.05 -11.65 -2.50
N LEU A 71 -4.33 -12.57 -1.57
CA LEU A 71 -3.55 -12.81 -0.35
C LEU A 71 -2.29 -13.65 -0.61
N THR A 72 -1.46 -13.20 -1.55
CA THR A 72 -0.19 -13.87 -1.89
C THR A 72 1.00 -13.05 -1.43
N LEU A 73 2.08 -13.74 -1.06
CA LEU A 73 3.32 -13.08 -0.66
C LEU A 73 3.84 -12.15 -1.76
N ASP A 74 3.66 -12.50 -3.04
CA ASP A 74 4.10 -11.68 -4.17
C ASP A 74 3.43 -10.29 -4.18
N ASN A 75 2.11 -10.25 -3.96
CA ASN A 75 1.33 -9.01 -3.87
C ASN A 75 1.72 -8.12 -2.67
N PHE A 76 2.25 -8.72 -1.60
CA PHE A 76 2.66 -8.01 -0.39
C PHE A 76 4.17 -7.85 -0.26
N ARG A 77 4.95 -8.26 -1.27
CA ARG A 77 6.41 -8.36 -1.16
C ARG A 77 7.11 -7.02 -1.14
N THR A 78 6.60 -6.07 -1.91
CA THR A 78 7.22 -4.76 -2.14
C THR A 78 6.13 -3.69 -2.26
N VAL A 79 6.51 -2.43 -2.03
CA VAL A 79 5.61 -1.28 -2.20
C VAL A 79 4.96 -1.23 -3.60
N PRO A 80 5.68 -1.40 -4.73
CA PRO A 80 5.06 -1.43 -6.06
C PRO A 80 4.11 -2.60 -6.25
N ALA A 81 4.36 -3.77 -5.66
CA ALA A 81 3.45 -4.92 -5.74
C ALA A 81 2.11 -4.62 -5.05
N ILE A 82 2.16 -4.08 -3.82
CA ILE A 82 0.95 -3.68 -3.09
C ILE A 82 0.23 -2.55 -3.84
N THR A 83 0.99 -1.62 -4.43
CA THR A 83 0.42 -0.54 -5.24
C THR A 83 -0.31 -1.06 -6.48
N ALA A 84 0.25 -2.06 -7.16
CA ALA A 84 -0.37 -2.69 -8.31
C ALA A 84 -1.65 -3.45 -7.90
N LEU A 85 -1.61 -4.17 -6.78
CA LEU A 85 -2.76 -4.83 -6.19
C LEU A 85 -3.89 -3.83 -5.91
N VAL A 86 -3.61 -2.76 -5.18
CA VAL A 86 -4.58 -1.72 -4.83
C VAL A 86 -5.19 -1.06 -6.06
N GLN A 87 -4.39 -0.84 -7.11
CA GLN A 87 -4.92 -0.30 -8.37
C GLN A 87 -5.81 -1.30 -9.10
N ARG A 88 -5.44 -2.58 -9.10
CA ARG A 88 -6.24 -3.64 -9.71
C ARG A 88 -7.59 -3.79 -8.99
N LEU A 89 -7.59 -3.90 -7.67
CA LEU A 89 -8.81 -4.05 -6.86
C LEU A 89 -9.76 -2.85 -6.99
N ARG A 90 -9.21 -1.62 -7.04
CA ARG A 90 -10.02 -0.41 -7.28
C ARG A 90 -10.53 -0.30 -8.72
N GLY A 91 -9.79 -0.84 -9.69
CA GLY A 91 -10.21 -0.92 -11.10
C GLY A 91 -11.31 -1.96 -11.34
N GLU A 92 -11.23 -3.12 -10.69
CA GLU A 92 -12.25 -4.17 -10.76
C GLU A 92 -13.57 -3.73 -10.11
N GLY A 93 -13.52 -2.98 -9.00
CA GLY A 93 -14.70 -2.41 -8.36
C GLY A 93 -15.42 -1.33 -9.21
N ALA A 94 -14.73 -0.68 -10.15
CA ALA A 94 -15.31 0.34 -11.03
C ALA A 94 -15.96 -0.24 -12.31
N ALA A 95 -15.60 -1.46 -12.71
CA ALA A 95 -16.12 -2.12 -13.92
C ALA A 95 -17.37 -2.99 -13.66
N GLY A 96 -17.79 -3.13 -12.39
CA GLY A 96 -18.88 -4.01 -11.96
C GLY A 96 -20.19 -3.31 -11.55
N ALA A 97 -20.40 -2.03 -11.89
CA ALA A 97 -21.61 -1.27 -11.55
C ALA A 97 -22.43 -0.85 -12.79
#